data_AF-A0A838E8T1-F1
#
_entry.id   AF-A0A838E8T1-F1
#
_cell.length_a   1.000
_cell.length_b   1.000
_cell.length_c   1.000
_cell.angle_alpha   90.00
_cell.angle_beta   90.00
_cell.angle_gamma   90.00
#
_symmetry.space_group_name_H-M   'P 1'
#
loop_
_entity.id
_entity.type
_entity.pdbx_description
1 polymer ?
#
loop_
_entity_poly.entity_id
_entity_poly.type
_entity_poly.pdbx_seq_one_letter_code
_entity_poly.pdbx_strand_id
1 'polypeptide(L)'
;MTGERRGAREAPQLLASTGPLLMSPLGWVMDAIAEAGYSGCELLLAHNPETRDPERVRAYAQQAGLTVPVVHGPYMVLLRTVLGSNYRRKTERSLEIAAAVGAQTMVAHAPMRWERGARGWLAAGEVDDEADELGTQFAMENLFPVAGRRFSTVISPADLAPFRHVVFDTSHFAVAGVDLFDAWDALGERVSHLHVSDNFGNGKDSHAPIGAGVLPLERFLAHVGSTGYTGTVTLEVDCRTQLETREDLVRFLAAERVKAQRMLAGEPITDRTPADA
;
A
#
# COMPACT_ATOMS: atom_id res chain seq x y z
N MET A 1 -22.18 37.77 -11.58
CA MET A 1 -22.01 36.54 -10.77
C MET A 1 -21.10 35.61 -11.55
N THR A 2 -19.80 35.74 -11.33
CA THR A 2 -18.77 34.91 -11.93
C THR A 2 -18.75 33.58 -11.20
N GLY A 3 -19.24 32.52 -11.85
CA GLY A 3 -19.07 31.15 -11.36
C GLY A 3 -17.60 30.80 -11.42
N GLU A 4 -16.94 30.81 -10.27
CA GLU A 4 -15.64 30.17 -10.10
C GLU A 4 -15.79 28.70 -10.48
N ARG A 5 -15.07 28.28 -11.53
CA ARG A 5 -14.85 26.87 -11.78
C ARG A 5 -14.14 26.35 -10.53
N ARG A 6 -14.82 25.56 -9.69
CA ARG A 6 -14.15 24.74 -8.68
C ARG A 6 -13.03 24.00 -9.42
N GLY A 7 -11.78 24.29 -9.09
CA GLY A 7 -10.65 23.49 -9.55
C GLY A 7 -10.98 22.03 -9.27
N ALA A 8 -10.73 21.15 -10.24
CA ALA A 8 -10.90 19.72 -10.00
C ALA A 8 -10.11 19.37 -8.74
N ARG A 9 -10.79 18.83 -7.72
CA ARG A 9 -10.08 18.31 -6.54
C ARG A 9 -9.10 17.26 -7.07
N GLU A 10 -7.83 17.36 -6.69
CA GLU A 10 -6.86 16.32 -7.02
C GLU A 10 -7.34 15.02 -6.37
N ALA A 11 -7.62 14.03 -7.21
CA ALA A 11 -8.03 12.70 -6.77
C ALA A 11 -6.78 11.92 -6.31
N PRO A 12 -6.92 10.96 -5.39
CA PRO A 12 -5.79 10.14 -5.00
C PRO A 12 -5.25 9.34 -6.18
N GLN A 13 -3.93 9.17 -6.24
CA GLN A 13 -3.32 8.38 -7.30
C GLN A 13 -3.47 6.89 -6.99
N LEU A 14 -4.13 6.15 -7.89
CA LEU A 14 -4.33 4.72 -7.78
C LEU A 14 -3.15 3.94 -8.38
N LEU A 15 -2.61 2.99 -7.62
CA LEU A 15 -1.43 2.20 -7.89
C LEU A 15 -1.76 0.70 -7.83
N ALA A 16 -0.89 -0.11 -8.44
CA ALA A 16 -0.88 -1.56 -8.24
C ALA A 16 0.40 -1.98 -7.49
N SER A 17 0.28 -2.96 -6.59
CA SER A 17 1.44 -3.50 -5.86
C SER A 17 2.22 -4.48 -6.71
N THR A 18 3.56 -4.38 -6.70
CA THR A 18 4.41 -5.46 -7.22
C THR A 18 4.52 -6.63 -6.23
N GLY A 19 4.04 -6.48 -5.00
CA GLY A 19 4.18 -7.45 -3.91
C GLY A 19 3.59 -8.84 -4.20
N PRO A 20 2.32 -8.95 -4.65
CA PRO A 20 1.71 -10.22 -5.05
C PRO A 20 2.47 -10.97 -6.17
N LEU A 21 3.33 -10.25 -6.89
CA LEU A 21 4.09 -10.72 -8.06
C LEU A 21 5.59 -10.84 -7.77
N LEU A 22 6.01 -10.94 -6.50
CA LEU A 22 7.42 -10.89 -6.09
C LEU A 22 8.35 -11.99 -6.68
N MET A 23 7.77 -13.03 -7.29
CA MET A 23 8.50 -14.11 -7.96
C MET A 23 8.69 -13.86 -9.47
N SER A 24 8.08 -12.82 -10.03
CA SER A 24 8.15 -12.47 -11.45
C SER A 24 9.24 -11.42 -11.71
N PRO A 25 9.81 -11.36 -12.94
CA PRO A 25 10.75 -10.30 -13.32
C PRO A 25 10.12 -8.91 -13.23
N LEU A 26 10.85 -7.93 -12.69
CA LEU A 26 10.26 -6.62 -12.36
C LEU A 26 9.74 -5.88 -13.59
N GLY A 27 10.50 -5.89 -14.69
CA GLY A 27 10.09 -5.24 -15.94
C GLY A 27 8.77 -5.81 -16.48
N TRP A 28 8.61 -7.14 -16.47
CA TRP A 28 7.38 -7.80 -16.90
C TRP A 28 6.17 -7.41 -16.03
N VAL A 29 6.38 -7.30 -14.71
CA VAL A 29 5.35 -6.86 -13.77
C VAL A 29 4.93 -5.41 -14.05
N MET A 30 5.90 -4.51 -14.21
CA MET A 30 5.63 -3.10 -14.53
C MET A 30 4.91 -2.94 -15.88
N ASP A 31 5.32 -3.68 -16.91
CA ASP A 31 4.62 -3.65 -18.18
C ASP A 31 3.17 -4.16 -18.02
N ALA A 32 2.91 -5.20 -17.23
CA ALA A 32 1.55 -5.71 -16.98
C ALA A 32 0.67 -4.69 -16.21
N ILE A 33 1.25 -4.00 -15.23
CA ILE A 33 0.57 -2.92 -14.49
C ILE A 33 0.21 -1.76 -15.44
N ALA A 34 1.13 -1.36 -16.32
CA ALA A 34 0.88 -0.32 -17.32
C ALA A 34 -0.23 -0.73 -18.31
N GLU A 35 -0.19 -1.96 -18.83
CA GLU A 35 -1.24 -2.49 -19.73
C GLU A 35 -2.62 -2.56 -19.06
N ALA A 36 -2.68 -2.74 -17.73
CA ALA A 36 -3.93 -2.66 -16.96
C ALA A 36 -4.46 -1.22 -16.77
N GLY A 37 -3.71 -0.22 -17.24
CA GLY A 37 -4.09 1.19 -17.26
C GLY A 37 -3.76 1.97 -15.98
N TYR A 38 -2.82 1.48 -15.16
CA TYR A 38 -2.27 2.24 -14.05
C TYR A 38 -1.23 3.26 -14.54
N SER A 39 -1.05 4.35 -13.80
CA SER A 39 -0.02 5.37 -14.05
C SER A 39 1.17 5.29 -13.08
N GLY A 40 1.08 4.40 -12.10
CA GLY A 40 2.16 4.13 -11.18
C GLY A 40 1.97 2.81 -10.45
N CYS A 41 3.02 2.38 -9.74
CA CYS A 41 3.03 1.19 -8.92
C CYS A 41 3.71 1.43 -7.58
N GLU A 42 3.39 0.56 -6.63
CA GLU A 42 4.16 0.40 -5.40
C GLU A 42 5.20 -0.71 -5.60
N LEU A 43 6.48 -0.37 -5.39
CA LEU A 43 7.58 -1.30 -5.52
C LEU A 43 7.88 -2.00 -4.20
N LEU A 44 7.72 -3.31 -4.13
CA LEU A 44 8.24 -4.13 -3.04
C LEU A 44 9.72 -4.45 -3.22
N LEU A 45 10.54 -4.04 -2.24
CA LEU A 45 11.93 -4.48 -2.17
C LEU A 45 11.98 -5.97 -1.80
N ALA A 46 12.53 -6.81 -2.67
CA ALA A 46 12.44 -8.26 -2.55
C ALA A 46 13.77 -8.99 -2.82
N HIS A 47 13.73 -10.32 -2.83
CA HIS A 47 14.90 -11.17 -3.16
C HIS A 47 15.42 -10.90 -4.57
N ASN A 48 14.53 -10.58 -5.52
CA ASN A 48 14.94 -10.15 -6.85
C ASN A 48 15.82 -8.89 -6.74
N PRO A 49 17.12 -8.94 -7.09
CA PRO A 49 18.03 -7.80 -6.97
C PRO A 49 17.60 -6.59 -7.81
N GLU A 50 16.82 -6.80 -8.88
CA GLU A 50 16.30 -5.70 -9.71
C GLU A 50 15.46 -4.71 -8.91
N THR A 51 14.74 -5.19 -7.88
CA THR A 51 13.92 -4.34 -6.99
C THR A 51 14.75 -3.43 -6.09
N ARG A 52 16.06 -3.70 -5.94
CA ARG A 52 16.98 -2.98 -5.05
C ARG A 52 18.01 -2.15 -5.81
N ASP A 53 17.88 -2.08 -7.12
CA ASP A 53 18.72 -1.28 -8.01
C ASP A 53 17.89 -0.10 -8.53
N PRO A 54 18.04 1.11 -7.96
CA PRO A 54 17.24 2.26 -8.33
C PRO A 54 17.34 2.63 -9.81
N GLU A 55 18.50 2.41 -10.45
CA GLU A 55 18.66 2.71 -11.87
C GLU A 55 17.81 1.78 -12.74
N ARG A 56 17.81 0.48 -12.43
CA ARG A 56 16.98 -0.50 -13.13
C ARG A 56 15.50 -0.29 -12.89
N VAL A 57 15.10 0.00 -11.64
CA VAL A 57 13.71 0.34 -11.30
C VAL A 57 13.23 1.52 -12.15
N ARG A 58 13.99 2.62 -12.18
CA ARG A 58 13.62 3.80 -12.97
C ARG A 58 13.59 3.50 -14.47
N ALA A 59 14.52 2.69 -14.98
CA ALA A 59 14.52 2.31 -16.39
C ALA A 59 13.27 1.51 -16.78
N TYR A 60 12.87 0.52 -15.97
CA TYR A 60 11.65 -0.25 -16.21
C TYR A 60 10.40 0.62 -16.09
N ALA A 61 10.31 1.46 -15.06
CA ALA A 61 9.20 2.37 -14.87
C ALA A 61 9.06 3.35 -16.05
N GLN A 62 10.17 3.95 -16.49
CA GLN A 62 10.21 4.84 -17.65
C GLN A 62 9.78 4.13 -18.93
N GLN A 63 10.25 2.90 -19.17
CA GLN A 63 9.87 2.11 -20.33
C GLN A 63 8.37 1.80 -20.34
N ALA A 64 7.80 1.44 -19.19
CA ALA A 64 6.39 1.13 -19.02
C ALA A 64 5.49 2.39 -18.97
N GLY A 65 6.06 3.59 -18.84
CA GLY A 65 5.30 4.83 -18.63
C GLY A 65 4.68 4.96 -17.24
N LEU A 66 5.31 4.34 -16.22
CA LEU A 66 4.86 4.36 -14.83
C LEU A 66 5.70 5.30 -13.96
N THR A 67 5.07 5.81 -12.91
CA THR A 67 5.74 6.39 -11.75
C THR A 67 5.86 5.35 -10.62
N VAL A 68 6.81 5.54 -9.70
CA VAL A 68 6.97 4.69 -8.51
C VAL A 68 6.90 5.58 -7.26
N PRO A 69 5.71 6.09 -6.89
CA PRO A 69 5.57 7.02 -5.78
C PRO A 69 5.72 6.35 -4.41
N VAL A 70 5.65 5.02 -4.33
CA VAL A 70 5.72 4.26 -3.08
C VAL A 70 6.72 3.10 -3.21
N VAL A 71 7.57 2.95 -2.20
CA VAL A 71 8.48 1.81 -2.05
C VAL A 71 8.19 1.10 -0.74
N HIS A 72 7.93 -0.20 -0.82
CA HIS A 72 7.68 -1.06 0.33
C HIS A 72 8.95 -1.77 0.78
N GLY A 73 9.38 -1.51 2.02
CA GLY A 73 10.60 -2.10 2.57
C GLY A 73 10.47 -3.61 2.87
N PRO A 74 11.57 -4.37 2.89
CA PRO A 74 11.53 -5.84 2.97
C PRO A 74 11.31 -6.35 4.41
N TYR A 75 10.14 -6.11 4.98
CA TYR A 75 9.81 -6.44 6.37
C TYR A 75 8.99 -7.72 6.53
N MET A 76 8.41 -8.25 5.45
CA MET A 76 7.75 -9.55 5.45
C MET A 76 8.70 -10.64 5.98
N VAL A 77 8.16 -11.64 6.69
CA VAL A 77 8.96 -12.72 7.30
C VAL A 77 9.88 -13.42 6.28
N LEU A 78 9.39 -13.61 5.05
CA LEU A 78 10.16 -14.23 3.96
C LEU A 78 11.26 -13.32 3.39
N LEU A 79 11.16 -12.00 3.59
CA LEU A 79 12.10 -10.98 3.12
C LEU A 79 13.01 -10.45 4.22
N ARG A 80 12.91 -10.98 5.45
CA ARG A 80 13.62 -10.45 6.63
C ARG A 80 15.13 -10.29 6.48
N THR A 81 15.79 -11.05 5.60
CA THR A 81 17.24 -10.98 5.34
C THR A 81 17.62 -10.03 4.20
N VAL A 82 16.66 -9.57 3.39
CA VAL A 82 16.88 -8.63 2.30
C VAL A 82 17.27 -7.27 2.90
N LEU A 83 18.36 -6.68 2.40
CA LEU A 83 19.03 -5.49 2.98
C LEU A 83 19.58 -5.69 4.42
N GLY A 84 19.72 -6.94 4.86
CA GLY A 84 20.25 -7.29 6.17
C GLY A 84 19.18 -7.45 7.26
N SER A 85 19.61 -7.89 8.45
CA SER A 85 18.73 -8.21 9.58
C SER A 85 18.61 -7.10 10.63
N ASN A 86 19.46 -6.08 10.58
CA ASN A 86 19.37 -4.94 11.50
C ASN A 86 18.29 -3.98 11.01
N TYR A 87 17.25 -3.76 11.82
CA TYR A 87 16.09 -2.94 11.45
C TYR A 87 16.47 -1.52 11.01
N ARG A 88 17.28 -0.80 11.80
CA ARG A 88 17.68 0.59 11.49
C ARG A 88 18.41 0.65 10.14
N ARG A 89 19.46 -0.15 9.96
CA ARG A 89 20.22 -0.18 8.70
C ARG A 89 19.38 -0.60 7.49
N LYS A 90 18.45 -1.54 7.67
CA LYS A 90 17.50 -1.94 6.63
C LYS A 90 16.59 -0.77 6.25
N THR A 91 16.12 -0.03 7.24
CA THR A 91 15.25 1.14 7.05
C THR A 91 15.99 2.26 6.34
N GLU A 92 17.17 2.65 6.84
CA GLU A 92 18.07 3.63 6.21
C GLU A 92 18.31 3.29 4.73
N ARG A 93 18.68 2.05 4.43
CA ARG A 93 18.90 1.61 3.05
C ARG A 93 17.62 1.62 2.20
N SER A 94 16.47 1.33 2.80
CA SER A 94 15.18 1.37 2.10
C SER A 94 14.78 2.81 1.78
N LEU A 95 15.03 3.77 2.69
CA LEU A 95 14.84 5.20 2.46
C LEU A 95 15.75 5.71 1.33
N GLU A 96 17.03 5.33 1.34
CA GLU A 96 17.97 5.68 0.27
C GLU A 96 17.50 5.17 -1.10
N ILE A 97 17.02 3.92 -1.18
CA ILE A 97 16.46 3.35 -2.41
C ILE A 97 15.19 4.08 -2.82
N ALA A 98 14.28 4.36 -1.88
CA ALA A 98 13.04 5.11 -2.14
C ALA A 98 13.34 6.50 -2.72
N ALA A 99 14.22 7.26 -2.08
CA ALA A 99 14.65 8.57 -2.53
C ALA A 99 15.33 8.50 -3.91
N ALA A 100 16.21 7.53 -4.14
CA ALA A 100 16.87 7.36 -5.43
C ALA A 100 15.86 7.02 -6.55
N VAL A 101 14.83 6.22 -6.28
CA VAL A 101 13.76 5.92 -7.24
C VAL A 101 12.87 7.14 -7.51
N GLY A 102 12.81 8.09 -6.57
CA GLY A 102 11.91 9.25 -6.61
C GLY A 102 10.57 8.98 -5.92
N ALA A 103 10.53 8.02 -5.00
CA ALA A 103 9.33 7.68 -4.24
C ALA A 103 9.08 8.68 -3.11
N GLN A 104 7.81 9.07 -2.97
CA GLN A 104 7.33 9.98 -1.94
C GLN A 104 7.20 9.30 -0.58
N THR A 105 6.91 8.00 -0.56
CA THR A 105 6.67 7.24 0.66
C THR A 105 7.45 5.92 0.67
N MET A 106 8.13 5.65 1.78
CA MET A 106 8.73 4.36 2.11
C MET A 106 7.89 3.68 3.20
N VAL A 107 7.25 2.57 2.83
CA VAL A 107 6.39 1.77 3.72
C VAL A 107 7.27 0.90 4.62
N ALA A 108 7.03 0.95 5.92
CA ALA A 108 7.71 0.14 6.90
C ALA A 108 6.75 -0.59 7.86
N HIS A 109 7.15 -1.80 8.23
CA HIS A 109 6.53 -2.49 9.36
C HIS A 109 7.27 -2.17 10.65
N ALA A 110 6.59 -2.33 11.78
CA ALA A 110 7.19 -2.12 13.08
C ALA A 110 8.34 -3.13 13.37
N PRO A 111 9.38 -2.70 14.10
CA PRO A 111 10.42 -3.61 14.56
C PRO A 111 9.87 -4.62 15.55
N MET A 112 10.61 -5.71 15.74
CA MET A 112 10.24 -6.72 16.73
C MET A 112 10.32 -6.14 18.16
N ARG A 113 9.53 -6.69 19.07
CA ARG A 113 9.44 -6.22 20.47
C ARG A 113 10.78 -6.13 21.20
N TRP A 114 11.73 -7.02 20.86
CA TRP A 114 13.05 -7.10 21.47
C TRP A 114 14.09 -6.15 20.85
N GLU A 115 13.80 -5.51 19.72
CA GLU A 115 14.70 -4.56 19.05
C GLU A 115 14.62 -3.17 19.70
N ARG A 116 15.03 -3.09 20.97
CA ARG A 116 14.88 -1.87 21.79
C ARG A 116 15.55 -0.64 21.19
N GLY A 117 16.71 -0.81 20.55
CA GLY A 117 17.43 0.28 19.89
C GLY A 117 16.62 0.88 18.73
N ALA A 118 16.07 0.03 17.86
CA ALA A 118 15.20 0.48 16.77
C ALA A 118 13.93 1.18 17.29
N ARG A 119 13.32 0.65 18.35
CA ARG A 119 12.14 1.28 18.96
C ARG A 119 12.46 2.64 19.59
N GLY A 120 13.62 2.79 20.22
CA GLY A 120 14.08 4.08 20.75
C GLY A 120 14.33 5.09 19.65
N TRP A 121 14.97 4.67 18.56
CA TRP A 121 15.20 5.46 17.36
C TRP A 121 13.89 5.95 16.72
N LEU A 122 12.90 5.07 16.53
CA LEU A 122 11.57 5.45 16.05
C LEU A 122 10.86 6.43 17.01
N ALA A 123 10.91 6.16 18.32
CA ALA A 123 10.24 7.01 19.31
C ALA A 123 10.87 8.40 19.46
N ALA A 124 12.14 8.55 19.08
CA ALA A 124 12.84 9.83 19.08
C ALA A 124 12.54 10.69 17.84
N GLY A 125 11.86 10.14 16.82
CA GLY A 125 11.60 10.83 15.55
C GLY A 125 12.80 10.89 14.60
N GLU A 126 13.93 10.28 14.96
CA GLU A 126 15.16 10.30 14.13
C GLU A 126 14.92 9.75 12.71
N VAL A 127 14.01 8.78 12.54
CA VAL A 127 13.68 8.22 11.22
C VAL A 127 12.95 9.22 10.32
N ASP A 128 12.13 10.09 10.91
CA ASP A 128 11.38 11.10 10.16
C ASP A 128 12.35 12.21 9.70
N ASP A 129 13.30 12.61 10.55
CA ASP A 129 14.37 13.55 10.19
C ASP A 129 15.23 12.99 9.04
N GLU A 130 15.65 11.71 9.14
CA GLU A 130 16.42 11.03 8.08
C GLU A 130 15.63 10.93 6.76
N ALA A 131 14.32 10.69 6.82
CA ALA A 131 13.45 10.65 5.64
C ALA A 131 13.28 12.04 5.00
N ASP A 132 13.06 13.08 5.81
CA ASP A 132 12.93 14.47 5.37
C ASP A 132 14.22 14.96 4.67
N GLU A 133 15.40 14.62 5.20
CA GLU A 133 16.70 14.93 4.57
C GLU A 133 16.86 14.30 3.18
N LEU A 134 16.26 13.12 2.96
CA LEU A 134 16.26 12.41 1.69
C LEU A 134 15.12 12.86 0.75
N GLY A 135 14.21 13.70 1.22
CA GLY A 135 13.04 14.15 0.44
C GLY A 135 11.98 13.06 0.25
N THR A 136 11.86 12.13 1.19
CA THR A 136 10.86 11.06 1.21
C THR A 136 10.13 11.02 2.55
N GLN A 137 9.14 10.14 2.71
CA GLN A 137 8.41 9.95 3.96
C GLN A 137 8.62 8.54 4.49
N PHE A 138 8.90 8.42 5.78
CA PHE A 138 8.78 7.15 6.50
C PHE A 138 7.34 6.95 6.93
N ALA A 139 6.66 5.92 6.42
CA ALA A 139 5.28 5.64 6.79
C ALA A 139 5.13 4.25 7.44
N MET A 140 4.50 4.22 8.61
CA MET A 140 4.31 2.99 9.39
C MET A 140 2.98 2.33 9.04
N GLU A 141 3.03 1.04 8.70
CA GLU A 141 1.84 0.24 8.37
C GLU A 141 1.23 -0.45 9.59
N ASN A 142 -0.11 -0.49 9.68
CA ASN A 142 -0.78 -1.39 10.61
C ASN A 142 -0.59 -2.84 10.17
N LEU A 143 -0.08 -3.69 11.07
CA LEU A 143 -0.09 -5.14 10.86
C LEU A 143 -1.29 -5.79 11.57
N PHE A 144 -1.35 -7.11 11.53
CA PHE A 144 -2.43 -7.90 12.09
C PHE A 144 -1.95 -8.90 13.14
N PRO A 145 -2.85 -9.37 14.03
CA PRO A 145 -2.55 -10.46 14.93
C PRO A 145 -2.46 -11.80 14.15
N VAL A 146 -1.47 -12.62 14.51
CA VAL A 146 -1.33 -13.98 13.95
C VAL A 146 -1.90 -14.98 14.95
N ALA A 147 -2.94 -15.73 14.55
CA ALA A 147 -3.67 -16.63 15.44
C ALA A 147 -4.12 -15.95 16.75
N GLY A 148 -4.63 -14.72 16.65
CA GLY A 148 -5.08 -13.90 17.78
C GLY A 148 -3.95 -13.34 18.66
N ARG A 149 -2.67 -13.56 18.31
CA ARG A 149 -1.52 -13.07 19.07
C ARG A 149 -0.86 -11.88 18.38
N ARG A 150 -0.52 -10.86 19.17
CA ARG A 150 0.20 -9.67 18.69
C ARG A 150 1.67 -9.97 18.40
N PHE A 151 1.95 -10.38 17.16
CA PHE A 151 3.32 -10.57 16.68
C PHE A 151 4.02 -9.23 16.42
N SER A 152 3.28 -8.25 15.87
CA SER A 152 3.71 -6.85 15.74
C SER A 152 3.41 -6.01 16.99
N THR A 153 4.11 -4.90 17.15
CA THR A 153 3.74 -3.84 18.10
C THR A 153 2.69 -2.89 17.55
N VAL A 154 2.55 -2.77 16.22
CA VAL A 154 1.64 -1.85 15.54
C VAL A 154 0.55 -2.65 14.85
N ILE A 155 -0.67 -2.59 15.40
CA ILE A 155 -1.84 -3.36 14.92
C ILE A 155 -3.11 -2.51 14.93
N SER A 156 -3.28 -1.65 15.93
CA SER A 156 -4.47 -0.81 16.10
C SER A 156 -4.19 0.65 15.75
N PRO A 157 -5.24 1.48 15.53
CA PRO A 157 -5.08 2.92 15.35
C PRO A 157 -4.31 3.61 16.48
N ALA A 158 -4.50 3.17 17.73
CA ALA A 158 -3.77 3.70 18.88
C ALA A 158 -2.26 3.39 18.81
N ASP A 159 -1.88 2.24 18.24
CA ASP A 159 -0.46 1.92 18.05
C ASP A 159 0.19 2.74 16.93
N LEU A 160 -0.61 3.20 15.97
CA LEU A 160 -0.20 4.09 14.88
C LEU A 160 -0.17 5.57 15.29
N ALA A 161 -0.83 5.93 16.40
CA ALA A 161 -0.91 7.32 16.90
C ALA A 161 0.45 8.04 17.06
N PRO A 162 1.56 7.37 17.43
CA PRO A 162 2.86 8.03 17.56
C PRO A 162 3.56 8.37 16.23
N PHE A 163 3.15 7.81 15.10
CA PHE A 163 3.85 7.99 13.82
C PHE A 163 3.31 9.19 13.03
N ARG A 164 4.21 9.96 12.41
CA ARG A 164 3.87 11.15 11.61
C ARG A 164 3.10 10.79 10.35
N HIS A 165 3.56 9.76 9.64
CA HIS A 165 2.92 9.22 8.44
C HIS A 165 2.51 7.77 8.64
N VAL A 166 1.33 7.42 8.14
CA VAL A 166 0.70 6.12 8.34
C VAL A 166 0.35 5.49 6.99
N VAL A 167 0.59 4.19 6.90
CA VAL A 167 0.02 3.33 5.86
C VAL A 167 -1.17 2.61 6.45
N PHE A 168 -2.34 2.86 5.87
CA PHE A 168 -3.59 2.23 6.28
C PHE A 168 -3.80 0.98 5.42
N ASP A 169 -3.84 -0.20 6.02
CA ASP A 169 -4.16 -1.45 5.31
C ASP A 169 -5.52 -1.99 5.76
N THR A 170 -6.44 -2.14 4.79
CA THR A 170 -7.82 -2.58 5.01
C THR A 170 -7.92 -4.05 5.43
N SER A 171 -7.14 -4.94 4.82
CA SER A 171 -7.17 -6.38 5.13
C SER A 171 -6.57 -6.66 6.51
N HIS A 172 -5.50 -5.96 6.88
CA HIS A 172 -4.89 -6.06 8.20
C HIS A 172 -5.85 -5.61 9.32
N PHE A 173 -6.58 -4.51 9.12
CA PHE A 173 -7.62 -4.10 10.07
C PHE A 173 -8.78 -5.08 10.16
N ALA A 174 -9.17 -5.72 9.04
CA ALA A 174 -10.15 -6.80 9.06
C ALA A 174 -9.74 -7.94 10.01
N VAL A 175 -8.47 -8.38 9.92
CA VAL A 175 -7.93 -9.44 10.78
C VAL A 175 -7.79 -8.97 12.23
N ALA A 176 -7.49 -7.69 12.45
CA ALA A 176 -7.41 -7.09 13.77
C ALA A 176 -8.80 -6.86 14.42
N GLY A 177 -9.90 -7.00 13.66
CA GLY A 177 -11.26 -6.70 14.13
C GLY A 177 -11.49 -5.22 14.37
N VAL A 178 -10.81 -4.36 13.61
CA VAL A 178 -10.92 -2.89 13.68
C VAL A 178 -11.87 -2.41 12.59
N ASP A 179 -12.84 -1.57 12.95
CA ASP A 179 -13.72 -0.94 11.98
C ASP A 179 -12.96 0.11 11.14
N LEU A 180 -13.17 0.08 9.82
CA LEU A 180 -12.42 0.94 8.90
C LEU A 180 -12.77 2.42 9.06
N PHE A 181 -14.02 2.76 9.38
CA PHE A 181 -14.46 4.14 9.57
C PHE A 181 -13.92 4.70 10.89
N ASP A 182 -13.99 3.93 11.98
CA ASP A 182 -13.38 4.32 13.26
C ASP A 182 -11.87 4.51 13.13
N ALA A 183 -11.19 3.64 12.37
CA ALA A 183 -9.76 3.78 12.11
C ALA A 183 -9.45 5.01 11.25
N TRP A 184 -10.27 5.29 10.23
CA TRP A 184 -10.09 6.45 9.36
C TRP A 184 -10.32 7.77 10.10
N ASP A 185 -11.34 7.84 10.95
CA ASP A 185 -11.58 9.00 11.82
C ASP A 185 -10.39 9.26 12.75
N ALA A 186 -9.71 8.21 13.24
CA ALA A 186 -8.56 8.33 14.13
C ALA A 186 -7.23 8.65 13.42
N LEU A 187 -7.08 8.27 12.15
CA LEU A 187 -5.80 8.27 11.44
C LEU A 187 -5.76 9.14 10.19
N GLY A 188 -6.91 9.47 9.58
CA GLY A 188 -7.04 9.94 8.20
C GLY A 188 -6.17 11.14 7.84
N GLU A 189 -5.99 12.10 8.75
CA GLU A 189 -5.11 13.26 8.54
C GLU A 189 -3.62 12.92 8.39
N ARG A 190 -3.20 11.75 8.90
CA ARG A 190 -1.82 11.25 8.87
C ARG A 190 -1.63 10.10 7.87
N VAL A 191 -2.69 9.63 7.23
CA VAL A 191 -2.58 8.61 6.18
C VAL A 191 -1.86 9.24 5.00
N SER A 192 -0.66 8.77 4.69
CA SER A 192 0.08 9.15 3.47
C SER A 192 -0.17 8.16 2.34
N HIS A 193 -0.50 6.92 2.70
CA HIS A 193 -0.72 5.83 1.79
C HIS A 193 -1.81 4.86 2.28
N LEU A 194 -2.62 4.34 1.35
CA LEU A 194 -3.71 3.40 1.65
C LEU A 194 -3.51 2.11 0.83
N HIS A 195 -3.28 0.99 1.50
CA HIS A 195 -3.39 -0.34 0.91
C HIS A 195 -4.85 -0.78 0.93
N VAL A 196 -5.35 -1.17 -0.25
CA VAL A 196 -6.72 -1.64 -0.44
C VAL A 196 -6.71 -3.06 -0.94
N SER A 197 -7.33 -3.90 -0.14
CA SER A 197 -7.80 -5.23 -0.51
C SER A 197 -8.97 -5.63 0.35
N ASP A 198 -9.78 -6.57 -0.13
CA ASP A 198 -10.87 -7.14 0.66
C ASP A 198 -10.33 -8.23 1.58
N ASN A 199 -11.16 -8.73 2.49
CA ASN A 199 -10.80 -9.83 3.35
C ASN A 199 -11.94 -10.85 3.45
N PHE A 200 -11.65 -12.14 3.40
CA PHE A 200 -12.68 -13.19 3.49
C PHE A 200 -13.28 -13.37 4.91
N GLY A 201 -12.82 -12.62 5.91
CA GLY A 201 -13.35 -12.68 7.28
C GLY A 201 -13.00 -13.97 8.02
N ASN A 202 -12.01 -14.72 7.53
CA ASN A 202 -11.63 -16.04 8.07
C ASN A 202 -10.49 -15.97 9.10
N GLY A 203 -10.19 -14.76 9.61
CA GLY A 203 -9.12 -14.52 10.57
C GLY A 203 -7.70 -14.62 9.98
N LYS A 204 -7.57 -14.61 8.65
CA LYS A 204 -6.30 -14.55 7.94
C LYS A 204 -6.29 -13.31 7.06
N ASP A 205 -5.09 -12.80 6.86
CA ASP A 205 -4.85 -11.77 5.88
C ASP A 205 -4.90 -12.39 4.48
N SER A 206 -6.00 -12.15 3.77
CA SER A 206 -6.30 -12.84 2.52
C SER A 206 -6.07 -12.01 1.27
N HIS A 207 -5.93 -10.69 1.42
CA HIS A 207 -5.80 -9.75 0.30
C HIS A 207 -6.79 -10.05 -0.84
N ALA A 208 -8.05 -10.30 -0.49
CA ALA A 208 -9.04 -10.76 -1.46
C ALA A 208 -9.35 -9.67 -2.51
N PRO A 209 -9.78 -10.05 -3.72
CA PRO A 209 -10.25 -9.08 -4.71
C PRO A 209 -11.39 -8.21 -4.16
N ILE A 210 -11.47 -6.95 -4.59
CA ILE A 210 -12.47 -5.98 -4.17
C ILE A 210 -13.88 -6.53 -4.46
N GLY A 211 -14.67 -6.63 -3.39
CA GLY A 211 -16.06 -7.11 -3.42
C GLY A 211 -16.21 -8.63 -3.29
N ALA A 212 -15.10 -9.37 -3.11
CA ALA A 212 -15.14 -10.82 -2.88
C ALA A 212 -15.16 -11.20 -1.39
N GLY A 213 -14.93 -10.23 -0.50
CA GLY A 213 -14.83 -10.45 0.94
C GLY A 213 -15.96 -9.79 1.73
N VAL A 214 -15.67 -9.47 2.98
CA VAL A 214 -16.64 -8.98 3.97
C VAL A 214 -16.49 -7.50 4.29
N LEU A 215 -15.47 -6.83 3.76
CA LEU A 215 -15.22 -5.42 4.08
C LEU A 215 -16.19 -4.50 3.33
N PRO A 216 -16.65 -3.40 3.94
CA PRO A 216 -17.56 -2.45 3.32
C PRO A 216 -16.81 -1.48 2.36
N LEU A 217 -15.96 -2.00 1.47
CA LEU A 217 -15.02 -1.21 0.67
C LEU A 217 -15.70 -0.17 -0.23
N GLU A 218 -16.88 -0.48 -0.81
CA GLU A 218 -17.64 0.50 -1.61
C GLU A 218 -17.96 1.76 -0.80
N ARG A 219 -18.50 1.57 0.42
CA ARG A 219 -18.85 2.69 1.31
C ARG A 219 -17.60 3.36 1.87
N PHE A 220 -16.59 2.58 2.20
CA PHE A 220 -15.34 3.09 2.80
C PHE A 220 -14.55 3.95 1.81
N LEU A 221 -14.32 3.48 0.59
CA LEU A 221 -13.58 4.26 -0.42
C LEU A 221 -14.36 5.49 -0.89
N ALA A 222 -15.70 5.42 -0.97
CA ALA A 222 -16.52 6.60 -1.20
C ALA A 222 -16.36 7.64 -0.08
N HIS A 223 -16.27 7.18 1.18
CA HIS A 223 -15.99 8.05 2.32
C HIS A 223 -14.59 8.67 2.20
N VAL A 224 -13.55 7.89 1.94
CA VAL A 224 -12.16 8.36 1.70
C VAL A 224 -12.11 9.42 0.59
N GLY A 225 -12.75 9.17 -0.56
CA GLY A 225 -12.80 10.16 -1.64
C GLY A 225 -13.53 11.45 -1.24
N SER A 226 -14.57 11.34 -0.41
CA SER A 226 -15.34 12.50 0.07
C SER A 226 -14.55 13.39 1.06
N THR A 227 -13.60 12.83 1.80
CA THR A 227 -12.75 13.59 2.74
C THR A 227 -11.74 14.48 2.03
N GLY A 228 -11.54 14.30 0.71
CA GLY A 228 -10.55 15.03 -0.07
C GLY A 228 -9.13 14.47 0.08
N TYR A 229 -8.99 13.19 0.43
CA TYR A 229 -7.72 12.49 0.45
C TYR A 229 -7.02 12.57 -0.93
N THR A 230 -5.82 13.13 -0.97
CA THR A 230 -5.03 13.33 -2.19
C THR A 230 -3.76 12.47 -2.23
N GLY A 231 -3.59 11.56 -1.27
CA GLY A 231 -2.43 10.66 -1.20
C GLY A 231 -2.49 9.56 -2.25
N THR A 232 -1.75 8.49 -2.00
CA THR A 232 -1.69 7.33 -2.90
C THR A 232 -2.55 6.18 -2.36
N VAL A 233 -3.09 5.37 -3.26
CA VAL A 233 -3.88 4.17 -2.95
C VAL A 233 -3.30 3.01 -3.74
N THR A 234 -2.77 1.97 -3.09
CA THR A 234 -2.30 0.76 -3.77
C THR A 234 -3.33 -0.35 -3.65
N LEU A 235 -3.64 -1.00 -4.77
CA LEU A 235 -4.38 -2.26 -4.76
C LEU A 235 -3.43 -3.43 -4.51
N GLU A 236 -3.54 -4.03 -3.33
CA GLU A 236 -2.75 -5.18 -2.87
C GLU A 236 -3.60 -6.44 -2.92
N VAL A 237 -3.93 -6.90 -4.13
CA VAL A 237 -4.86 -8.00 -4.34
C VAL A 237 -4.15 -9.32 -4.66
N ASP A 238 -4.62 -10.42 -4.08
CA ASP A 238 -4.20 -11.77 -4.43
C ASP A 238 -4.60 -12.07 -5.87
N CYS A 239 -3.59 -12.20 -6.72
CA CYS A 239 -3.74 -12.47 -8.13
C CYS A 239 -3.19 -13.84 -8.53
N ARG A 240 -2.98 -14.77 -7.59
CA ARG A 240 -2.28 -16.06 -7.86
C ARG A 240 -3.01 -16.91 -8.90
N THR A 241 -4.34 -16.85 -8.91
CA THR A 241 -5.17 -17.61 -9.87
C THR A 241 -5.22 -16.97 -11.27
N GLN A 242 -4.58 -15.82 -11.46
CA GLN A 242 -4.64 -14.99 -12.66
C GLN A 242 -3.26 -14.91 -13.34
N LEU A 243 -2.29 -15.72 -12.90
CA LEU A 243 -0.92 -15.73 -13.41
C LEU A 243 -0.69 -16.73 -14.55
N GLU A 244 -1.74 -17.38 -15.06
CA GLU A 244 -1.60 -18.31 -16.18
C GLU A 244 -1.09 -17.60 -17.43
N THR A 245 -1.69 -16.46 -17.78
CA THR A 245 -1.20 -15.59 -18.84
C THR A 245 -1.10 -14.14 -18.37
N ARG A 246 -0.25 -13.37 -19.05
CA ARG A 246 -0.17 -11.92 -18.82
C ARG A 246 -1.51 -11.23 -19.08
N GLU A 247 -2.25 -11.69 -20.08
CA GLU A 247 -3.54 -11.11 -20.44
C GLU A 247 -4.57 -11.32 -19.32
N ASP A 248 -4.59 -12.49 -18.67
CA ASP A 248 -5.47 -12.75 -17.52
C ASP A 248 -5.16 -11.81 -16.36
N LEU A 249 -3.87 -11.65 -16.04
CA LEU A 249 -3.42 -10.71 -15.01
C LEU A 249 -3.81 -9.27 -15.35
N VAL A 250 -3.57 -8.82 -16.58
CA VAL A 250 -3.92 -7.47 -17.04
C VAL A 250 -5.41 -7.22 -16.93
N ARG A 251 -6.26 -8.15 -17.41
CA ARG A 251 -7.72 -8.03 -17.32
C ARG A 251 -8.19 -7.96 -15.87
N PHE A 252 -7.60 -8.79 -14.99
CA PHE A 252 -7.91 -8.77 -13.57
C PHE A 252 -7.52 -7.44 -12.91
N LEU A 253 -6.27 -7.00 -13.05
CA LEU A 253 -5.79 -5.75 -12.47
C LEU A 253 -6.56 -4.54 -12.99
N ALA A 254 -6.95 -4.53 -14.27
CA ALA A 254 -7.76 -3.48 -14.86
C ALA A 254 -9.18 -3.44 -14.26
N ALA A 255 -9.80 -4.59 -14.03
CA ALA A 255 -11.11 -4.68 -13.40
C ALA A 255 -11.06 -4.16 -11.95
N GLU A 256 -10.06 -4.55 -11.17
CA GLU A 256 -9.86 -4.06 -9.80
C GLU A 256 -9.61 -2.55 -9.77
N ARG A 257 -8.80 -2.02 -10.71
CA ARG A 257 -8.57 -0.59 -10.88
C ARG A 257 -9.87 0.18 -11.09
N VAL A 258 -10.70 -0.28 -12.02
CA VAL A 258 -11.97 0.38 -12.37
C VAL A 258 -12.94 0.36 -11.19
N LYS A 259 -13.04 -0.75 -10.44
CA LYS A 259 -13.85 -0.81 -9.22
C LYS A 259 -13.40 0.26 -8.21
N ALA A 260 -12.11 0.27 -7.86
CA ALA A 260 -11.57 1.21 -6.87
C ALA A 260 -11.75 2.67 -7.32
N GLN A 261 -11.50 2.97 -8.59
CA GLN A 261 -11.67 4.32 -9.15
C GLN A 261 -13.12 4.80 -9.04
N ARG A 262 -14.11 3.96 -9.35
CA ARG A 262 -15.54 4.31 -9.22
C ARG A 262 -15.94 4.49 -7.76
N MET A 263 -15.51 3.58 -6.87
CA MET A 263 -15.80 3.69 -5.44
C MET A 263 -15.22 4.97 -4.83
N LEU A 264 -13.96 5.33 -5.13
CA LEU A 264 -13.34 6.59 -4.70
C LEU A 264 -14.04 7.83 -5.24
N ALA A 265 -14.63 7.76 -6.43
CA ALA A 265 -15.45 8.82 -7.01
C ALA A 265 -16.88 8.90 -6.39
N GLY A 266 -17.25 7.94 -5.52
CA GLY A 266 -18.61 7.81 -5.00
C GLY A 266 -19.63 7.35 -6.05
N GLU A 267 -19.16 6.76 -7.14
CA GLU A 267 -20.01 6.24 -8.21
C GLU A 267 -20.47 4.81 -7.88
N PRO A 268 -21.76 4.48 -8.09
CA PRO A 268 -22.26 3.14 -7.86
C PRO A 268 -21.63 2.13 -8.83
N ILE A 269 -21.32 0.93 -8.33
CA ILE A 269 -20.88 -0.19 -9.18
C ILE A 269 -22.12 -0.75 -9.88
N THR A 270 -22.21 -0.51 -11.19
CA THR A 270 -23.40 -0.83 -12.00
C THR A 270 -23.57 -2.30 -12.37
N ASP A 271 -22.69 -3.19 -11.91
CA ASP A 271 -22.83 -4.65 -12.09
C ASP A 271 -23.05 -5.31 -10.72
N ARG A 272 -24.23 -5.11 -10.13
CA ARG A 272 -24.76 -6.07 -9.16
C ARG A 272 -25.58 -7.09 -9.93
N THR A 273 -25.14 -8.34 -9.96
CA THR A 273 -26.03 -9.44 -10.30
C THR A 273 -27.21 -9.44 -9.32
N PRO A 274 -28.44 -9.80 -9.73
CA PRO A 274 -29.68 -9.58 -8.94
C PRO A 274 -29.84 -10.44 -7.66
N ALA A 275 -28.76 -10.86 -7.01
CA ALA A 275 -28.81 -11.77 -5.87
C ALA A 275 -28.80 -11.07 -4.49
N ASP A 276 -28.49 -9.77 -4.41
CA ASP A 276 -28.30 -9.06 -3.13
C ASP A 276 -29.21 -7.83 -2.93
N ALA A 277 -30.50 -7.96 -3.24
CA ALA A 277 -31.54 -6.99 -2.87
C ALA A 277 -32.54 -7.60 -1.89
#